data_AF-A0A2N3TBN5-F1
#
_entry.id   AF-A0A2N3TBN5-F1
#
_cell.length_a   1.000
_cell.length_b   1.000
_cell.length_c   1.000
_cell.angle_alpha   90.00
_cell.angle_beta   90.00
_cell.angle_gamma   90.00
#
_symmetry.space_group_name_H-M   'P 1'
#
loop_
_entity.id
_entity.type
_entity.pdbx_description
1 polymer ?
#
loop_
_entity_poly.entity_id
_entity_poly.type
_entity_poly.pdbx_seq_one_letter_code
_entity_poly.pdbx_strand_id
1 'polypeptide(L)'
;MSTNIRVQRICQHCGNDFTARTTVTKYCGDNCAKRAYKVRKRNEKINNSNRETKEIIRKPIEQIKAKEFLTVNETAILLGCSKRTAYRLIEKGTIKAKQLRST
;
A
#
# COMPACT_ATOMS: atom_id res chain seq x y z
N MET A 1 -26.56 19.76 31.53
CA MET A 1 -27.53 19.98 30.44
C MET A 1 -27.78 18.66 29.73
N SER A 2 -28.92 18.02 29.99
CA SER A 2 -29.34 16.82 29.25
C SER A 2 -30.19 17.26 28.06
N THR A 3 -29.59 17.30 26.88
CA THR A 3 -30.36 17.45 25.65
C THR A 3 -30.98 16.09 25.32
N ASN A 4 -32.32 16.01 25.32
CA ASN A 4 -33.05 14.77 25.06
C ASN A 4 -33.09 14.48 23.55
N ILE A 5 -31.91 14.33 22.95
CA ILE A 5 -31.73 14.17 21.51
C ILE A 5 -32.10 12.74 21.13
N ARG A 6 -32.91 12.60 20.09
CA ARG A 6 -33.26 11.35 19.43
C ARG A 6 -33.11 11.56 17.93
N VAL A 7 -32.12 10.92 17.32
CA VAL A 7 -31.79 11.08 15.90
C VAL A 7 -31.73 9.70 15.26
N GLN A 8 -32.42 9.52 14.13
CA GLN A 8 -32.29 8.29 13.35
C GLN A 8 -30.95 8.26 12.62
N ARG A 9 -30.21 7.16 12.76
CA ARG A 9 -28.89 6.95 12.14
C ARG A 9 -28.78 5.53 11.62
N ILE A 10 -27.87 5.33 10.67
CA ILE A 10 -27.51 4.00 10.16
C ILE A 10 -26.25 3.52 10.87
N CYS A 11 -26.26 2.27 11.35
CA CYS A 11 -25.12 1.64 12.01
C CYS A 11 -23.97 1.41 11.02
N GLN A 12 -22.79 1.97 11.31
CA GLN A 12 -21.60 1.83 10.45
C GLN A 12 -21.04 0.40 10.37
N HIS A 13 -21.55 -0.54 11.17
CA HIS A 13 -21.10 -1.93 11.15
C HIS A 13 -22.10 -2.87 10.46
N CYS A 14 -23.37 -2.84 10.86
CA CYS A 14 -24.38 -3.77 10.34
C CYS A 14 -25.32 -3.16 9.30
N GLY A 15 -25.29 -1.84 9.08
CA GLY A 15 -26.14 -1.17 8.08
C GLY A 15 -27.60 -0.95 8.50
N ASN A 16 -28.01 -1.44 9.67
CA ASN A 16 -29.38 -1.22 10.17
C ASN A 16 -29.56 0.20 10.71
N ASP A 17 -30.76 0.74 10.58
CA ASP A 17 -31.18 1.97 11.22
C ASP A 17 -31.34 1.78 12.75
N PHE A 18 -31.12 2.87 13.49
CA PHE A 18 -31.31 2.90 14.93
C PHE A 18 -31.49 4.33 15.44
N THR A 19 -32.19 4.46 16.55
CA THR A 19 -32.38 5.74 17.23
C THR A 19 -31.19 6.05 18.15
N ALA A 20 -30.34 6.99 17.74
CA ALA A 20 -29.22 7.48 18.54
C ALA A 20 -29.68 8.50 19.58
N ARG A 21 -29.06 8.46 20.77
CA ARG A 21 -29.31 9.42 21.86
C ARG A 21 -28.33 10.60 21.87
N THR A 22 -27.26 10.52 21.07
CA THR A 22 -26.23 11.56 20.94
C THR A 22 -25.85 11.71 19.47
N THR A 23 -25.31 12.87 19.11
CA THR A 23 -24.88 13.19 17.73
C THR A 23 -23.66 12.39 17.28
N VAL A 24 -22.87 11.87 18.21
CA VAL A 24 -21.62 11.15 17.95
C VAL A 24 -21.76 9.63 17.88
N THR A 25 -22.96 9.08 18.14
CA THR A 25 -23.16 7.62 18.15
C THR A 25 -23.08 7.06 16.72
N LYS A 26 -22.19 6.07 16.52
CA LYS A 26 -21.89 5.47 15.20
C LYS A 26 -22.47 4.07 14.99
N TYR A 27 -22.86 3.40 16.08
CA TYR A 27 -23.27 2.00 16.06
C TYR A 27 -24.56 1.82 16.85
N CYS A 28 -25.39 0.86 16.42
CA CYS A 28 -26.66 0.55 17.07
C CYS A 28 -26.52 -0.07 18.47
N GLY A 29 -25.32 -0.54 18.85
CA GLY A 29 -25.05 -1.09 20.17
C GLY A 29 -23.59 -1.54 20.36
N ASP A 30 -23.29 -1.98 21.58
CA ASP A 30 -21.93 -2.37 22.00
C ASP A 30 -21.35 -3.54 21.19
N ASN A 31 -22.18 -4.52 20.83
CA ASN A 31 -21.76 -5.64 19.98
C ASN A 31 -21.22 -5.17 18.62
N CYS A 32 -21.93 -4.24 17.97
CA CYS A 32 -21.50 -3.66 16.70
C CYS A 32 -20.24 -2.82 16.86
N ALA A 33 -20.13 -2.04 17.93
CA ALA A 33 -18.93 -1.25 18.23
C ALA A 33 -17.69 -2.15 18.44
N LYS A 34 -17.81 -3.21 19.25
CA LYS A 34 -16.74 -4.18 19.50
C LYS A 34 -16.30 -4.91 18.24
N ARG A 35 -17.24 -5.34 17.39
CA ARG A 35 -16.91 -5.99 16.11
C ARG A 35 -16.22 -5.03 15.15
N ALA A 36 -16.73 -3.80 15.00
CA ALA A 36 -16.09 -2.77 14.18
C ALA A 36 -14.67 -2.44 14.67
N TYR A 37 -14.45 -2.38 15.99
CA TYR A 37 -13.11 -2.20 16.57
C TYR A 37 -12.15 -3.33 16.17
N LYS A 38 -12.58 -4.59 16.28
CA LYS A 38 -11.78 -5.76 15.90
C LYS A 38 -11.44 -5.76 14.40
N VAL A 39 -12.41 -5.44 13.54
CA VAL A 39 -12.20 -5.30 12.09
C VAL A 39 -11.17 -4.22 11.79
N ARG A 40 -11.31 -3.03 12.41
CA ARG A 40 -10.34 -1.93 12.25
C ARG A 40 -8.93 -2.37 12.65
N LYS A 41 -8.78 -3.04 13.80
CA LYS A 41 -7.48 -3.52 14.28
C LYS A 41 -6.89 -4.61 13.39
N ARG A 42 -7.71 -5.48 12.80
CA ARG A 42 -7.24 -6.45 11.80
C ARG A 42 -6.73 -5.74 10.55
N ASN A 43 -7.49 -4.80 10.01
CA ASN A 43 -7.10 -4.04 8.81
C ASN A 43 -5.84 -3.21 9.03
N GLU A 44 -5.67 -2.63 10.22
CA GLU A 44 -4.45 -1.91 10.61
C GLU A 44 -3.22 -2.82 10.54
N LYS A 45 -3.30 -4.05 11.07
CA LYS A 45 -2.21 -5.03 11.00
C LYS A 45 -1.88 -5.44 9.56
N ILE A 46 -2.91 -5.74 8.76
CA ILE A 46 -2.73 -6.11 7.35
C ILE A 46 -2.08 -4.96 6.56
N ASN A 47 -2.56 -3.74 6.76
CA ASN A 47 -2.03 -2.56 6.07
C ASN A 47 -0.58 -2.26 6.47
N ASN A 48 -0.22 -2.43 7.74
CA ASN A 48 1.17 -2.27 8.20
C ASN A 48 2.08 -3.31 7.55
N SER A 49 1.69 -4.59 7.56
CA SER A 49 2.46 -5.66 6.90
C SER A 49 2.64 -5.40 5.41
N ASN A 50 1.56 -5.03 4.70
CA ASN A 50 1.64 -4.66 3.28
C ASN A 50 2.54 -3.45 3.03
N ARG A 51 2.58 -2.48 3.94
CA ARG A 51 3.46 -1.31 3.84
C ARG A 51 4.93 -1.71 4.01
N GLU A 52 5.25 -2.54 5.00
CA GLU A 52 6.60 -3.08 5.22
C GLU A 52 7.09 -3.87 3.99
N THR A 53 6.23 -4.72 3.42
CA THR A 53 6.58 -5.46 2.19
C THR A 53 6.86 -4.50 1.02
N LYS A 54 6.03 -3.46 0.84
CA LYS A 54 6.25 -2.44 -0.20
C LYS A 54 7.55 -1.66 0.02
N GLU A 55 7.89 -1.34 1.26
CA GLU A 55 9.16 -0.67 1.58
C GLU A 55 10.36 -1.56 1.26
N ILE A 56 10.32 -2.85 1.60
CA ILE A 56 11.38 -3.81 1.25
C ILE A 56 11.56 -3.89 -0.28
N ILE A 57 10.47 -3.88 -1.04
CA ILE A 57 10.52 -3.88 -2.52
C ILE A 57 11.06 -2.54 -3.07
N ARG A 58 10.80 -1.41 -2.41
CA ARG A 58 11.25 -0.08 -2.86
C ARG A 58 12.71 0.22 -2.54
N LYS A 59 13.23 -0.25 -1.41
CA LYS A 59 14.64 -0.10 -1.01
C LYS A 59 15.66 -0.41 -2.12
N PRO A 60 15.56 -1.52 -2.87
CA PRO A 60 16.51 -1.78 -3.95
C PRO A 60 16.43 -0.74 -5.08
N ILE A 61 15.27 -0.14 -5.35
CA ILE A 61 15.13 0.89 -6.40
C ILE A 61 15.85 2.19 -5.99
N GLU A 62 15.77 2.58 -4.71
CA GLU A 62 16.47 3.77 -4.19
C GLU A 62 17.99 3.58 -4.24
N GLN A 63 18.49 2.39 -3.89
CA GLN A 63 19.90 2.05 -4.00
C GLN A 63 20.38 2.06 -5.46
N ILE A 64 19.56 1.60 -6.40
CA ILE A 64 19.85 1.65 -7.84
C ILE A 64 20.00 3.10 -8.30
N LYS A 65 19.13 4.03 -7.86
CA LYS A 65 19.20 5.45 -8.25
C LYS A 65 20.47 6.17 -7.79
N ALA A 66 21.10 5.70 -6.71
CA ALA A 66 22.32 6.30 -6.19
C ALA A 66 23.58 5.88 -6.97
N LYS A 67 23.49 4.86 -7.83
CA LYS A 67 24.64 4.37 -8.62
C LYS A 67 24.78 5.15 -9.91
N GLU A 68 26.02 5.53 -10.25
CA GLU A 68 26.35 6.16 -11.53
C GLU A 68 26.30 5.18 -12.71
N PHE A 69 26.60 3.90 -12.45
CA PHE A 69 26.56 2.83 -13.44
C PHE A 69 25.65 1.70 -12.96
N LEU A 70 24.78 1.25 -13.86
CA LEU A 70 23.82 0.19 -13.58
C LEU A 70 24.23 -1.11 -14.24
N THR A 71 24.07 -2.21 -13.53
CA THR A 71 24.11 -3.54 -14.14
C THR A 71 22.85 -3.76 -14.98
N VAL A 72 22.93 -4.62 -16.00
CA VAL A 72 21.78 -4.93 -16.89
C VAL A 72 20.54 -5.37 -16.11
N ASN A 73 20.73 -6.09 -14.99
CA ASN A 73 19.64 -6.51 -14.12
C ASN A 73 18.95 -5.32 -13.45
N GLU A 74 19.73 -4.37 -12.93
CA GLU A 74 19.20 -3.16 -12.29
C GLU A 74 18.53 -2.23 -13.31
N THR A 75 19.08 -2.12 -14.51
CA THR A 75 18.44 -1.37 -15.61
C THR A 75 17.11 -2.00 -15.99
N ALA A 76 17.04 -3.33 -16.07
CA ALA A 76 15.80 -4.05 -16.37
C ALA A 76 14.73 -3.82 -15.29
N ILE A 77 15.12 -3.83 -14.01
CA ILE A 77 14.23 -3.51 -12.88
C ILE A 77 13.74 -2.06 -12.97
N LEU A 78 14.64 -1.11 -13.24
CA LEU A 78 14.30 0.32 -13.32
C LEU A 78 13.38 0.64 -14.50
N LEU A 79 13.59 -0.02 -15.64
CA LEU A 79 12.77 0.13 -16.84
C LEU A 79 11.48 -0.71 -16.80
N GLY A 80 11.28 -1.57 -15.78
CA GLY A 80 10.14 -2.46 -15.69
C GLY A 80 10.07 -3.50 -16.81
N CYS A 81 11.22 -3.95 -17.32
CA CYS A 81 11.31 -4.88 -18.45
C CYS A 81 12.12 -6.15 -18.10
N SER A 82 12.08 -7.15 -18.98
CA SER A 82 12.89 -8.36 -18.81
C SER A 82 14.37 -8.10 -19.12
N LYS A 83 15.29 -8.85 -18.51
CA LYS A 83 16.74 -8.79 -18.81
C LYS A 83 17.03 -8.91 -20.30
N ARG A 84 16.31 -9.79 -21.00
CA ARG A 84 16.41 -9.97 -22.45
C ARG A 84 16.02 -8.72 -23.22
N THR A 85 15.01 -7.99 -22.75
CA THR A 85 14.63 -6.71 -23.35
C THR A 85 15.69 -5.65 -23.10
N ALA A 86 16.28 -5.60 -21.91
CA ALA A 86 17.41 -4.70 -21.64
C ALA A 86 18.60 -4.98 -22.57
N TYR A 87 18.99 -6.25 -22.76
CA TYR A 87 20.03 -6.63 -23.74
C TYR A 87 19.69 -6.20 -25.16
N ARG A 88 18.46 -6.47 -25.62
CA ARG A 88 18.00 -6.04 -26.95
C ARG A 88 18.05 -4.52 -27.13
N LEU A 89 17.77 -3.73 -26.10
CA LEU A 89 17.86 -2.26 -26.15
C LEU A 89 19.32 -1.78 -26.19
N ILE A 90 20.24 -2.50 -25.54
CA ILE A 90 21.68 -2.26 -25.64
C ILE A 90 22.18 -2.59 -27.05
N GLU A 91 21.80 -3.74 -27.61
CA GLU A 91 22.14 -4.17 -28.98
C GLU A 91 21.62 -3.18 -30.03
N LYS A 92 20.41 -2.62 -29.82
CA LYS A 92 19.84 -1.56 -30.66
C LYS A 92 20.53 -0.20 -30.49
N GLY A 93 21.45 -0.05 -29.55
CA GLY A 93 22.12 1.22 -29.24
C GLY A 93 21.25 2.25 -28.53
N THR A 94 20.05 1.89 -28.08
CA THR A 94 19.15 2.80 -27.34
C THR A 94 19.67 3.06 -25.92
N ILE A 95 20.35 2.08 -25.33
CA ILE A 95 20.99 2.19 -24.01
C ILE A 95 22.49 2.04 -24.19
N LYS A 96 23.26 3.04 -23.72
CA LYS A 96 24.73 2.97 -23.70
C LYS A 96 25.17 1.99 -22.62
N ALA A 97 25.97 0.99 -23.01
CA ALA A 97 26.57 0.04 -22.09
C ALA A 97 28.04 -0.20 -22.46
N LYS A 98 28.85 -0.55 -21.47
CA LYS A 98 30.24 -0.94 -21.67
C LYS A 98 30.50 -2.28 -20.98
N GLN A 99 31.10 -3.22 -21.72
CA GLN A 99 31.55 -4.48 -21.15
C GLN A 99 32.84 -4.25 -20.36
N LEU A 100 32.82 -4.63 -19.08
CA LEU A 100 33.94 -4.40 -18.14
C LEU A 100 34.92 -5.58 -18.07
N ARG A 101 34.53 -6.76 -18.59
CA ARG A 101 35.39 -7.96 -18.63
C ARG A 101 35.67 -8.38 -20.05
N SER A 102 36.95 -8.48 -20.41
CA SER A 102 37.41 -9.11 -21.65
C SER A 102 37.63 -10.60 -21.41
N THR A 103 36.67 -11.42 -21.84
CA THR A 103 36.85 -12.86 -22.06
C THR A 103 36.26 -13.17 -23.42
#